data_AF-A0A815Z0W6-F1
#
_entry.id   AF-A0A815Z0W6-F1
#
_cell.length_a   1.000
_cell.length_b   1.000
_cell.length_c   1.000
_cell.angle_alpha   90.00
_cell.angle_beta   90.00
_cell.angle_gamma   90.00
#
_symmetry.space_group_name_H-M   'P 1'
#
loop_
_entity.id
_entity.type
_entity.pdbx_description
1 polymer ?
#
loop_
_entity_poly.entity_id
_entity_poly.type
_entity_poly.pdbx_seq_one_letter_code
_entity_poly.pdbx_strand_id
1 'polypeptide(L)'
;NCQFDNSTDSLKKVLAANNNRLKSVSFDYDSTEFMLTSTNEEEAVSYPNIEELTVRLKTDKTLASVFILVPNITRLHVEVDELSSESKRTLENVPSLVHLKDFQLRSCDTQ
;
A
#
# COMPACT_ATOMS: atom_id res chain seq x y z
N ASN A 1 -18.65 -14.80 19.41
CA ASN A 1 -18.19 -14.77 18.01
C ASN A 1 -18.22 -13.35 17.50
N CYS A 2 -17.16 -12.58 17.75
CA CYS A 2 -16.98 -11.28 17.14
C CYS A 2 -16.15 -11.49 15.89
N GLN A 3 -16.83 -11.56 14.75
CA GLN A 3 -16.23 -11.68 13.44
C GLN A 3 -15.74 -10.28 13.06
N PHE A 4 -14.42 -10.06 13.10
CA PHE A 4 -13.81 -8.83 12.61
C PHE A 4 -13.86 -8.82 11.10
N ASP A 5 -14.95 -8.29 10.58
CA ASP A 5 -15.17 -8.04 9.17
C ASP A 5 -15.25 -6.51 9.04
N ASN A 6 -14.12 -5.79 8.84
CA ASN A 6 -14.15 -4.32 8.64
C ASN A 6 -12.84 -3.56 8.34
N SER A 7 -11.68 -4.19 8.09
CA SER A 7 -10.46 -3.39 7.84
C SER A 7 -10.47 -2.69 6.48
N THR A 8 -10.92 -3.36 5.41
CA THR A 8 -10.99 -2.84 4.02
C THR A 8 -11.98 -1.70 3.80
N ASP A 9 -12.75 -1.31 4.83
CA ASP A 9 -13.76 -0.27 4.75
C ASP A 9 -13.38 1.00 5.54
N SER A 10 -12.27 0.96 6.29
CA SER A 10 -11.87 2.06 7.18
C SER A 10 -11.29 3.23 6.38
N LEU A 11 -10.35 2.98 5.46
CA LEU A 11 -9.79 4.04 4.61
C LEU A 11 -10.88 4.64 3.70
N LYS A 12 -11.77 3.82 3.13
CA LYS A 12 -12.92 4.29 2.33
C LYS A 12 -13.82 5.23 3.12
N LYS A 13 -14.16 4.87 4.36
CA LYS A 13 -14.97 5.73 5.25
C LYS A 13 -14.28 7.06 5.55
N VAL A 14 -12.97 7.04 5.82
CA VAL A 14 -12.18 8.26 6.06
C VAL A 14 -12.14 9.15 4.81
N LEU A 15 -11.92 8.55 3.64
CA LEU A 15 -11.93 9.26 2.36
C LEU A 15 -13.30 9.90 2.09
N ALA A 16 -14.38 9.14 2.25
CA ALA A 16 -15.75 9.65 2.09
C ALA A 16 -16.04 10.81 3.06
N ALA A 17 -15.67 10.67 4.33
CA ALA A 17 -15.84 11.72 5.33
C ALA A 17 -15.01 12.98 5.01
N ASN A 18 -13.88 12.83 4.32
CA ASN A 18 -13.03 13.94 3.88
C ASN A 18 -13.35 14.44 2.47
N ASN A 19 -14.49 14.07 1.89
CA ASN A 19 -14.87 14.40 0.50
C ASN A 19 -13.78 14.02 -0.52
N ASN A 20 -13.08 12.91 -0.27
CA ASN A 20 -12.00 12.37 -1.10
C ASN A 20 -10.81 13.34 -1.30
N ARG A 21 -10.57 14.26 -0.36
CA ARG A 21 -9.49 15.26 -0.45
C ARG A 21 -8.18 14.81 0.22
N LEU A 22 -8.17 13.64 0.86
CA LEU A 22 -6.98 13.09 1.50
C LEU A 22 -5.96 12.71 0.41
N LYS A 23 -4.79 13.34 0.48
CA LYS A 23 -3.68 13.12 -0.47
C LYS A 23 -2.56 12.27 0.10
N SER A 24 -2.44 12.21 1.42
CA SER A 24 -1.31 11.62 2.13
C SER A 24 -1.82 10.66 3.20
N VAL A 25 -1.28 9.43 3.20
CA VAL A 25 -1.65 8.40 4.17
C VAL A 25 -0.42 7.66 4.64
N SER A 26 -0.41 7.30 5.93
CA SER A 26 0.64 6.50 6.54
C SER A 26 0.03 5.26 7.18
N PHE A 27 0.66 4.10 6.97
CA PHE A 27 0.21 2.83 7.51
C PHE A 27 1.35 2.09 8.19
N ASP A 28 1.06 1.53 9.36
CA ASP A 28 1.96 0.66 10.10
C ASP A 28 1.80 -0.81 9.68
N TYR A 29 2.67 -1.68 10.20
CA TYR A 29 2.74 -3.11 9.86
C TYR A 29 1.46 -3.91 10.16
N ASP A 30 0.61 -3.42 11.07
CA ASP A 30 -0.67 -4.03 11.42
C ASP A 30 -1.78 -3.71 10.41
N SER A 31 -1.51 -2.87 9.42
CA SER A 31 -2.48 -2.55 8.38
C SER A 31 -2.68 -3.70 7.40
N THR A 32 -3.94 -4.04 7.17
CA THR A 32 -4.34 -5.00 6.12
C THR A 32 -4.89 -4.31 4.88
N GLU A 33 -4.86 -2.97 4.81
CA GLU A 33 -5.52 -2.17 3.75
C GLU A 33 -4.96 -2.47 2.36
N PHE A 34 -3.68 -2.84 2.26
CA PHE A 34 -3.01 -3.16 0.99
C PHE A 34 -2.78 -4.66 0.76
N MET A 35 -3.43 -5.52 1.54
CA MET A 35 -3.36 -6.97 1.34
C MET A 35 -4.33 -7.37 0.22
N LEU A 36 -3.84 -7.49 -1.01
CA LEU A 36 -4.61 -8.10 -2.08
C LEU A 36 -4.70 -9.61 -1.84
N THR A 37 -5.88 -10.10 -1.44
CA THR A 37 -6.18 -11.53 -1.53
C THR A 37 -6.45 -11.86 -2.99
N SER A 38 -5.89 -12.96 -3.49
CA SER A 38 -5.97 -13.44 -4.90
C SER A 38 -7.39 -13.65 -5.45
N THR A 39 -8.41 -13.42 -4.64
CA THR A 39 -9.84 -13.43 -4.99
C THR A 39 -10.40 -12.06 -5.40
N ASN A 40 -9.64 -10.97 -5.20
CA ASN A 40 -10.15 -9.59 -5.28
C ASN A 40 -9.48 -8.73 -6.37
N GLU A 41 -8.74 -9.31 -7.32
CA GLU A 41 -8.10 -8.52 -8.38
C GLU A 41 -9.13 -7.81 -9.30
N GLU A 42 -10.32 -8.38 -9.47
CA GLU A 42 -11.41 -7.78 -10.27
C GLU A 42 -12.22 -6.71 -9.51
N GLU A 43 -12.11 -6.62 -8.18
CA GLU A 43 -12.74 -5.60 -7.32
C GLU A 43 -11.69 -4.78 -6.52
N ALA A 44 -10.45 -4.70 -7.04
CA ALA A 44 -9.37 -4.04 -6.35
C ALA A 44 -9.71 -2.55 -6.13
N VAL A 45 -9.77 -2.16 -4.86
CA VAL A 45 -10.14 -0.80 -4.45
C VAL A 45 -9.06 0.19 -4.89
N SER A 46 -9.38 1.08 -5.82
CA SER A 46 -8.44 2.13 -6.20
C SER A 46 -8.61 3.39 -5.34
N TYR A 47 -7.50 3.98 -4.93
CA TYR A 47 -7.38 5.22 -4.18
C TYR A 47 -6.67 6.30 -5.03
N PRO A 48 -7.32 6.83 -6.08
CA PRO A 48 -6.69 7.70 -7.07
C PRO A 48 -6.32 9.09 -6.54
N ASN A 49 -6.83 9.50 -5.38
CA ASN A 49 -6.55 10.81 -4.78
C ASN A 49 -5.32 10.79 -3.87
N ILE A 50 -4.84 9.60 -3.50
CA ILE A 50 -3.63 9.46 -2.69
C ILE A 50 -2.42 9.65 -3.60
N GLU A 51 -1.65 10.70 -3.30
CA GLU A 51 -0.44 11.11 -4.01
C GLU A 51 0.82 10.81 -3.18
N GLU A 52 0.65 10.57 -1.88
CA GLU A 52 1.73 10.32 -0.92
C GLU A 52 1.37 9.13 -0.03
N LEU A 53 2.27 8.16 0.04
CA LEU A 53 2.10 6.97 0.86
C LEU A 53 3.38 6.69 1.64
N THR A 54 3.24 6.58 2.96
CA THR A 54 4.22 5.94 3.82
C THR A 54 3.66 4.62 4.27
N VAL A 55 4.37 3.52 4.05
CA VAL A 55 3.90 2.20 4.47
C VAL A 55 5.02 1.42 5.11
N ARG A 56 4.74 0.89 6.28
CA ARG A 56 5.61 -0.10 6.93
C ARG A 56 5.04 -1.49 6.69
N LEU A 57 5.86 -2.34 6.11
CA LEU A 57 5.50 -3.69 5.69
C LEU A 57 6.35 -4.69 6.45
N LYS A 58 5.73 -5.77 6.92
CA LYS A 58 6.50 -6.88 7.49
C LYS A 58 7.35 -7.58 6.42
N THR A 59 6.77 -7.76 5.23
CA THR A 59 7.42 -8.39 4.08
C THR A 59 7.16 -7.59 2.81
N ASP A 60 8.04 -7.70 1.84
CA ASP A 60 7.93 -7.04 0.53
C ASP A 60 6.82 -7.58 -0.38
N LYS A 61 6.17 -8.69 -0.03
CA LYS A 61 5.16 -9.37 -0.87
C LYS A 61 3.96 -8.51 -1.24
N THR A 62 3.61 -7.53 -0.42
CA THR A 62 2.48 -6.62 -0.64
C THR A 62 2.85 -5.35 -1.38
N LEU A 63 4.13 -5.15 -1.69
CA LEU A 63 4.58 -3.92 -2.32
C LEU A 63 4.00 -3.78 -3.72
N ALA A 64 3.87 -4.88 -4.48
CA ALA A 64 3.21 -4.88 -5.79
C ALA A 64 1.75 -4.40 -5.69
N SER A 65 1.03 -4.83 -4.64
CA SER A 65 -0.36 -4.48 -4.38
C SER A 65 -0.56 -2.99 -4.16
N VAL A 66 0.37 -2.34 -3.47
CA VAL A 66 0.33 -0.89 -3.22
C VAL A 66 0.20 -0.13 -4.54
N PHE A 67 1.00 -0.48 -5.56
CA PHE A 67 1.01 0.24 -6.82
C PHE A 67 -0.28 0.10 -7.64
N ILE A 68 -1.00 -1.01 -7.45
CA ILE A 68 -2.32 -1.20 -8.07
C ILE A 68 -3.36 -0.32 -7.37
N LEU A 69 -3.27 -0.21 -6.05
CA LEU A 69 -4.26 0.48 -5.21
C LEU A 69 -4.08 2.01 -5.22
N VAL A 70 -2.86 2.54 -5.38
CA VAL A 70 -2.59 4.00 -5.44
C VAL A 70 -1.96 4.43 -6.78
N PRO A 71 -2.74 4.48 -7.87
CA PRO A 71 -2.21 4.65 -9.23
C PRO A 71 -1.56 6.02 -9.50
N ASN A 72 -1.91 7.05 -8.73
CA ASN A 72 -1.40 8.42 -8.91
C ASN A 72 -0.30 8.78 -7.90
N ILE A 73 0.40 7.76 -7.37
CA ILE A 73 1.43 7.98 -6.36
C ILE A 73 2.58 8.85 -6.91
N THR A 74 2.95 9.87 -6.14
CA THR A 74 4.06 10.78 -6.45
C THR A 74 5.17 10.71 -5.42
N ARG A 75 4.85 10.34 -4.17
CA ARG A 75 5.83 10.05 -3.12
C ARG A 75 5.51 8.71 -2.46
N LEU A 76 6.47 7.79 -2.48
CA LEU A 76 6.33 6.49 -1.85
C LEU A 76 7.51 6.22 -0.91
N HIS A 77 7.24 6.13 0.38
CA HIS A 77 8.20 5.74 1.40
C HIS A 77 7.79 4.38 1.97
N VAL A 78 8.66 3.40 1.83
CA VAL A 78 8.41 2.02 2.24
C VAL A 78 9.46 1.61 3.25
N GLU A 79 9.00 1.17 4.41
CA GLU A 79 9.83 0.52 5.42
C GLU A 79 9.50 -0.97 5.40
N VAL A 80 10.50 -1.84 5.27
CA VAL A 80 10.29 -3.29 5.25
C VAL A 80 11.14 -3.93 6.34
N ASP A 81 10.53 -4.74 7.20
CA ASP A 81 11.28 -5.48 8.23
C ASP A 81 12.07 -6.66 7.59
N GLU A 82 11.45 -7.41 6.67
CA GLU A 82 12.08 -8.54 5.98
C GLU A 82 12.03 -8.37 4.45
N LEU A 83 13.20 -8.12 3.84
CA LEU A 83 13.37 -8.15 2.38
C LEU A 83 13.73 -9.57 1.93
N SER A 84 12.82 -10.22 1.20
CA SER A 84 13.11 -11.54 0.63
C SER A 84 14.07 -11.46 -0.57
N SER A 85 14.83 -12.51 -0.86
CA SER A 85 15.62 -12.57 -2.09
C SER A 85 14.76 -12.58 -3.37
N GLU A 86 13.46 -12.89 -3.23
CA GLU A 86 12.49 -12.91 -4.31
C GLU A 86 11.89 -11.52 -4.62
N SER A 87 12.14 -10.50 -3.80
CA SER A 87 11.63 -9.12 -3.97
C SER A 87 11.93 -8.52 -5.33
N LYS A 88 13.05 -8.89 -5.94
CA LYS A 88 13.42 -8.41 -7.28
C LYS A 88 12.35 -8.78 -8.31
N ARG A 89 11.77 -9.98 -8.23
CA ARG A 89 10.71 -10.43 -9.14
C ARG A 89 9.37 -9.78 -8.84
N THR A 90 9.07 -9.52 -7.57
CA THR A 90 7.84 -8.84 -7.14
C THR A 90 7.69 -7.46 -7.78
N LEU A 91 8.80 -6.78 -8.05
CA LEU A 91 8.83 -5.43 -8.65
C LEU A 91 8.84 -5.43 -10.19
N GLU A 92 9.11 -6.55 -10.85
CA GLU A 92 9.19 -6.62 -12.32
C GLU A 92 7.83 -6.44 -13.01
N ASN A 93 6.73 -6.75 -12.32
CA ASN A 93 5.36 -6.68 -12.86
C ASN A 93 4.58 -5.45 -12.37
N VAL A 94 5.27 -4.49 -11.75
CA VAL A 94 4.64 -3.27 -11.24
C VAL A 94 4.35 -2.30 -12.39
N PRO A 95 3.16 -1.66 -12.45
CA PRO A 95 2.88 -0.63 -13.43
C PRO A 95 3.95 0.48 -13.41
N SER A 96 4.34 0.98 -14.57
CA SER A 96 5.35 2.05 -14.65
C SER A 96 4.90 3.27 -13.83
N LEU A 97 5.68 3.61 -12.80
CA LEU A 97 5.39 4.70 -11.86
C LEU A 97 5.80 6.06 -12.45
N VAL A 98 5.19 6.41 -13.57
CA VAL A 98 5.55 7.60 -14.39
C VAL A 98 5.43 8.93 -13.64
N HIS A 99 4.71 8.96 -12.52
CA HIS A 99 4.47 10.15 -11.70
C HIS A 99 5.29 10.18 -10.40
N LEU A 100 6.06 9.13 -10.11
CA LEU A 100 6.84 9.03 -8.88
C LEU A 100 8.02 10.00 -8.92
N LYS A 101 8.03 10.93 -7.98
CA LYS A 101 9.04 11.98 -7.82
C LYS A 101 9.98 11.71 -6.65
N ASP A 102 9.49 11.00 -5.64
CA ASP A 102 10.23 10.65 -4.44
C ASP A 102 9.96 9.19 -4.08
N PHE A 103 11.03 8.40 -3.98
CA PHE A 103 10.98 7.00 -3.63
C PHE A 103 12.03 6.69 -2.56
N GLN A 104 11.58 6.10 -1.46
CA GLN A 104 12.46 5.63 -0.40
C GLN A 104 12.08 4.21 -0.03
N LEU A 105 13.07 3.32 0.00
CA LEU A 105 12.94 1.96 0.51
C LEU A 105 13.96 1.78 1.63
N ARG A 106 13.50 1.43 2.83
CA ARG A 106 14.36 1.21 4.00
C ARG A 106 14.11 -0.19 4.56
N SER A 107 15.19 -0.84 4.97
CA SER A 107 15.12 -2.04 5.80
C SER A 107 15.10 -1.59 7.26
N CYS A 108 14.15 -2.08 8.06
CA CYS A 108 14.20 -1.90 9.50
C CYS A 108 15.11 -2.98 10.07
N ASP A 109 16.37 -2.62 10.39
CA ASP A 109 17.24 -3.50 11.15
C ASP A 109 16.59 -3.78 12.51
N THR A 110 16.15 -5.02 12.72
CA THR A 110 15.72 -5.50 14.03
C THR A 110 16.98 -5.65 14.88
N GLN A 111 17.21 -4.69 15.79
CA GLN A 111 18.18 -4.83 16.88
C GLN A 111 17.68 -5.82 17.93
#